data_AF-A0A7H8NB14-F1
#
_entry.id   AF-A0A7H8NB14-F1
#
_cell.length_a   1.000
_cell.length_b   1.000
_cell.length_c   1.000
_cell.angle_alpha   90.00
_cell.angle_beta   90.00
_cell.angle_gamma   90.00
#
_symmetry.space_group_name_H-M   'P 1'
#
loop_
_entity.id
_entity.type
_entity.pdbx_description
1 polymer ?
#
loop_
_entity_poly.entity_id
_entity_poly.type
_entity_poly.pdbx_seq_one_letter_code
_entity_poly.pdbx_strand_id
1 'polypeptide(L)'
;MATGRTHRPATRSRGIPEATVARLPLYLRALTALSERSVPTVSSEELAAAAGVNSAKLRKDFSYLGSYGTRGVGYDVEYLVYQISRELGLTQDWPVVIVGIGNLGAALANYGGFASRGFRVAALIDADPAMAGKPVAGIAVQHTDELESIISDNGVSIGVIATPAGAAQQVCERLVAAGVTSILNFAPTVLSVPDGVDVRKVDLSIELQILAFHEQRKAGEEAAQDAAQAGATAPAPARASRVLPDAAATPATAGAATGAATAPVASADVRDNQGPDGDVPAVMPA
;
A
#
# COMPACT_ATOMS: atom_id res chain seq x y z
N MET A 1 -26.18 -26.49 -36.94
CA MET A 1 -26.93 -25.26 -36.55
C MET A 1 -27.37 -25.41 -35.11
N ALA A 2 -26.76 -24.67 -34.19
CA ALA A 2 -27.22 -24.50 -32.83
C ALA A 2 -26.84 -23.08 -32.41
N THR A 3 -27.84 -22.33 -31.98
CA THR A 3 -27.90 -20.88 -31.86
C THR A 3 -26.96 -20.34 -30.77
N GLY A 4 -26.11 -19.39 -31.16
CA GLY A 4 -25.26 -18.64 -30.23
C GLY A 4 -26.10 -17.85 -29.24
N ARG A 5 -25.81 -18.02 -27.95
CA ARG A 5 -26.21 -17.05 -26.93
C ARG A 5 -25.41 -15.78 -27.18
N THR A 6 -26.08 -14.81 -27.81
CA THR A 6 -25.60 -13.43 -27.85
C THR A 6 -25.56 -12.92 -26.41
N HIS A 7 -24.34 -12.73 -25.91
CA HIS A 7 -24.09 -11.99 -24.67
C HIS A 7 -24.63 -10.58 -24.87
N ARG A 8 -25.80 -10.30 -24.31
CA ARG A 8 -26.39 -8.95 -24.29
C ARG A 8 -25.51 -8.13 -23.35
N PRO A 9 -24.77 -7.11 -23.84
CA PRO A 9 -23.97 -6.29 -22.95
C PRO A 9 -24.92 -5.57 -21.99
N ALA A 10 -24.70 -5.76 -20.70
CA ALA A 10 -25.34 -4.97 -19.66
C ALA A 10 -25.09 -3.49 -19.98
N THR A 11 -26.16 -2.69 -19.84
CA THR A 11 -26.19 -1.25 -20.09
C THR A 11 -24.98 -0.55 -19.48
N ARG A 12 -24.23 0.18 -20.30
CA ARG A 12 -23.11 1.05 -19.88
C ARG A 12 -23.63 2.07 -18.86
N SER A 13 -23.51 1.81 -17.58
CA SER A 13 -23.37 2.89 -16.60
C SER A 13 -22.11 3.66 -17.00
N ARG A 14 -22.09 4.98 -16.82
CA ARG A 14 -20.81 5.71 -16.80
C ARG A 14 -20.06 5.20 -15.58
N GLY A 15 -19.34 4.09 -15.72
CA GLY A 15 -18.63 3.43 -14.63
C GLY A 15 -17.68 4.43 -13.99
N ILE A 16 -17.65 4.43 -12.66
CA ILE A 16 -16.70 5.21 -11.90
C ILE A 16 -15.30 4.74 -12.30
N PRO A 17 -14.38 5.65 -12.70
CA PRO A 17 -13.04 5.25 -13.04
C PRO A 17 -12.37 4.48 -11.89
N GLU A 18 -11.61 3.43 -12.19
CA GLU A 18 -10.91 2.62 -11.17
C GLU A 18 -10.02 3.48 -10.27
N ALA A 19 -9.34 4.48 -10.84
CA ALA A 19 -8.55 5.45 -10.09
C ALA A 19 -9.39 6.24 -9.06
N THR A 20 -10.66 6.52 -9.36
CA THR A 20 -11.60 7.15 -8.42
C THR A 20 -12.02 6.16 -7.34
N VAL A 21 -12.35 4.90 -7.69
CA VAL A 21 -12.66 3.83 -6.72
C VAL A 21 -11.52 3.66 -5.71
N ALA A 22 -10.27 3.68 -6.16
CA ALA A 22 -9.09 3.59 -5.28
C ALA A 22 -8.97 4.77 -4.29
N ARG A 23 -9.57 5.94 -4.59
CA ARG A 23 -9.55 7.13 -3.71
C ARG A 23 -10.76 7.25 -2.81
N LEU A 24 -11.91 6.67 -3.18
CA LEU A 24 -13.13 6.73 -2.38
C LEU A 24 -12.94 6.31 -0.90
N PRO A 25 -12.15 5.26 -0.56
CA PRO A 25 -11.87 4.92 0.84
C PRO A 25 -11.16 6.03 1.62
N LEU A 26 -10.33 6.84 0.98
CA LEU A 26 -9.66 7.98 1.62
C LEU A 26 -10.65 9.09 1.97
N TYR A 27 -11.59 9.37 1.06
CA TYR A 27 -12.66 10.33 1.30
C TYR A 27 -13.60 9.84 2.41
N LEU A 28 -13.97 8.56 2.37
CA LEU A 28 -14.80 7.96 3.42
C LEU A 28 -14.13 8.07 4.78
N ARG A 29 -12.83 7.76 4.89
CA ARG A 29 -12.09 7.92 6.16
C ARG A 29 -12.14 9.35 6.69
N ALA A 30 -11.91 10.35 5.84
CA ALA A 30 -11.98 11.74 6.24
C ALA A 30 -13.40 12.14 6.67
N LEU A 31 -14.43 11.74 5.91
CA LEU A 31 -15.83 12.01 6.22
C LEU A 31 -16.30 11.34 7.52
N THR A 32 -15.89 10.10 7.78
CA THR A 32 -16.20 9.41 9.05
C THR A 32 -15.64 10.19 10.23
N ALA A 33 -14.39 10.66 10.14
CA ALA A 33 -13.78 11.48 11.20
C ALA A 33 -14.50 12.83 11.40
N LEU A 34 -15.08 13.41 10.34
CA LEU A 34 -15.92 14.61 10.44
C LEU A 34 -17.26 14.32 11.09
N SER A 35 -17.89 13.19 10.74
CA SER A 35 -19.16 12.72 11.28
C SER A 35 -19.07 12.39 12.77
N GLU A 36 -17.97 11.75 13.21
CA GLU A 36 -17.69 11.48 14.64
C GLU A 36 -17.59 12.76 15.48
N ARG A 37 -17.23 13.89 14.85
CA ARG A 37 -17.20 15.22 15.49
C ARG A 37 -18.50 16.01 15.28
N SER A 38 -19.54 15.37 14.76
CA SER A 38 -20.84 15.98 14.46
C SER A 38 -20.75 17.21 13.55
N VAL A 39 -19.81 17.22 12.60
CA VAL A 39 -19.72 18.27 11.58
C VAL A 39 -20.80 18.01 10.52
N PRO A 40 -21.79 18.90 10.33
CA PRO A 40 -22.89 18.63 9.42
C PRO A 40 -22.50 18.80 7.95
N THR A 41 -21.66 19.80 7.65
CA THR A 41 -21.27 20.16 6.29
C THR A 41 -19.77 20.42 6.18
N VAL A 42 -19.17 20.06 5.05
CA VAL A 42 -17.74 20.29 4.77
C VAL A 42 -17.52 20.86 3.38
N SER A 43 -16.58 21.79 3.24
CA SER A 43 -16.20 22.31 1.92
C SER A 43 -15.33 21.31 1.14
N SER A 44 -15.32 21.46 -0.19
CA SER A 44 -14.41 20.66 -1.05
C SER A 44 -12.92 20.87 -0.76
N GLU A 45 -12.54 22.02 -0.21
CA GLU A 45 -11.14 22.32 0.12
C GLU A 45 -10.73 21.67 1.43
N GLU A 46 -11.55 21.81 2.47
CA GLU A 46 -11.31 21.16 3.77
C GLU A 46 -11.31 19.64 3.63
N LEU A 47 -12.27 19.07 2.89
CA LEU A 47 -12.34 17.62 2.71
C LEU A 47 -11.15 17.10 1.88
N ALA A 48 -10.74 17.83 0.85
CA ALA A 48 -9.59 17.47 0.05
C ALA A 48 -8.29 17.52 0.85
N ALA A 49 -8.13 18.54 1.70
CA ALA A 49 -7.01 18.64 2.63
C ALA A 49 -6.99 17.46 3.62
N ALA A 50 -8.13 17.13 4.23
CA ALA A 50 -8.25 16.00 5.16
C ALA A 50 -7.99 14.64 4.50
N ALA A 51 -8.35 14.48 3.22
CA ALA A 51 -8.10 13.27 2.44
C ALA A 51 -6.72 13.23 1.76
N GLY A 52 -5.94 14.31 1.81
CA GLY A 52 -4.63 14.41 1.16
C GLY A 52 -4.70 14.45 -0.38
N VAL A 53 -5.76 15.03 -0.95
CA VAL A 53 -5.94 15.16 -2.41
C VAL A 53 -6.10 16.61 -2.85
N ASN A 54 -6.05 16.85 -4.15
CA ASN A 54 -6.39 18.16 -4.73
C ASN A 54 -7.92 18.33 -4.80
N SER A 55 -8.44 19.50 -4.41
CA SER A 55 -9.89 19.80 -4.39
C SER A 55 -10.55 19.70 -5.77
N ALA A 56 -9.84 20.02 -6.86
CA ALA A 56 -10.35 19.82 -8.21
C ALA A 56 -10.51 18.33 -8.57
N LYS A 57 -9.58 17.47 -8.13
CA LYS A 57 -9.72 16.01 -8.28
C LYS A 57 -10.89 15.48 -7.48
N LEU A 58 -11.05 15.93 -6.22
CA LEU A 58 -12.17 15.54 -5.37
C LEU A 58 -13.52 15.89 -6.00
N ARG A 59 -13.69 17.13 -6.49
CA ARG A 59 -14.92 17.57 -7.16
C ARG A 59 -15.21 16.72 -8.40
N LYS A 60 -14.17 16.39 -9.18
CA LYS A 60 -14.30 15.50 -10.34
C LYS A 60 -14.71 14.09 -9.93
N ASP A 61 -14.11 13.53 -8.89
CA ASP A 61 -14.44 12.21 -8.36
C ASP A 61 -15.89 12.12 -7.90
N PHE A 62 -16.34 13.12 -7.14
CA PHE A 62 -17.71 13.17 -6.65
C PHE A 62 -18.72 13.37 -7.78
N SER A 63 -18.35 14.05 -8.86
CA SER A 63 -19.23 14.20 -10.03
C SER A 63 -19.61 12.86 -10.69
N TYR A 64 -18.82 11.80 -10.49
CA TYR A 64 -19.18 10.44 -10.94
C TYR A 64 -20.18 9.76 -10.01
N LEU A 65 -20.16 10.09 -8.71
CA LEU A 65 -21.11 9.56 -7.72
C LEU A 65 -22.47 10.27 -7.80
N GLY A 66 -22.47 11.55 -8.18
CA GLY A 66 -23.67 12.38 -8.28
C GLY A 66 -23.39 13.84 -7.93
N SER A 67 -24.42 14.69 -7.97
CA SER A 67 -24.30 16.09 -7.51
C SER A 67 -24.66 16.19 -6.04
N TYR A 68 -23.66 16.07 -5.17
CA TYR A 68 -23.86 16.03 -3.70
C TYR A 68 -23.35 17.28 -2.97
N GLY A 69 -22.93 18.30 -3.72
CA GLY A 69 -22.49 19.57 -3.18
C GLY A 69 -23.43 20.69 -3.60
N THR A 70 -23.77 21.56 -2.65
CA THR A 70 -24.47 22.81 -2.95
C THR A 70 -23.45 23.94 -2.99
N ARG A 71 -23.44 24.72 -4.08
CA ARG A 71 -22.54 25.88 -4.22
C ARG A 71 -22.76 26.83 -3.04
N GLY A 72 -21.69 27.16 -2.31
CA GLY A 72 -21.73 28.05 -1.15
C GLY A 72 -22.08 27.37 0.19
N VAL A 73 -22.50 26.11 0.20
CA VAL A 73 -22.82 25.35 1.44
C VAL A 73 -21.83 24.21 1.67
N GLY A 74 -21.34 23.58 0.59
CA GLY A 74 -20.46 22.41 0.68
C GLY A 74 -21.23 21.11 0.56
N TYR A 75 -20.69 20.06 1.16
CA TYR A 75 -21.26 18.72 1.14
C TYR A 75 -21.84 18.36 2.51
N ASP A 76 -23.00 17.73 2.52
CA ASP A 76 -23.53 17.09 3.71
C ASP A 76 -22.69 15.86 4.06
N VAL A 77 -22.15 15.83 5.28
CA VAL A 77 -21.19 14.83 5.72
C VAL A 77 -21.84 13.45 5.85
N GLU A 78 -22.96 13.35 6.58
CA GLU A 78 -23.64 12.06 6.80
C GLU A 78 -24.15 11.46 5.49
N TYR A 79 -24.73 12.30 4.64
CA TYR A 79 -25.22 11.89 3.34
C TYR A 79 -24.09 11.39 2.44
N LEU A 80 -22.94 12.08 2.41
CA LEU A 80 -21.78 11.60 1.65
C LEU A 80 -21.18 10.31 2.20
N VAL A 81 -21.11 10.15 3.53
CA VAL A 81 -20.69 8.89 4.15
C VAL A 81 -21.58 7.76 3.64
N TYR A 82 -22.90 7.94 3.67
CA TYR A 82 -23.85 6.95 3.18
C TYR A 82 -23.65 6.63 1.69
N GLN A 83 -23.56 7.65 0.82
CA GLN A 83 -23.41 7.44 -0.62
C GLN A 83 -22.10 6.74 -0.99
N ILE A 84 -20.98 7.14 -0.38
CA ILE A 84 -19.68 6.51 -0.65
C ILE A 84 -19.64 5.09 -0.11
N SER A 85 -20.18 4.84 1.09
CA SER A 85 -20.30 3.48 1.63
C SER A 85 -21.15 2.59 0.75
N ARG A 86 -22.27 3.09 0.22
CA ARG A 86 -23.12 2.36 -0.73
C ARG A 86 -22.39 2.03 -2.02
N GLU A 87 -21.68 3.00 -2.60
CA GLU A 87 -20.96 2.79 -3.86
C GLU A 87 -19.78 1.81 -3.71
N LEU A 88 -19.11 1.84 -2.56
CA LEU A 88 -18.06 0.88 -2.22
C LEU A 88 -18.59 -0.50 -1.80
N GLY A 89 -19.91 -0.69 -1.75
CA GLY A 89 -20.52 -1.93 -1.29
C GLY A 89 -20.37 -2.18 0.21
N LEU A 90 -20.03 -1.18 1.02
CA LEU A 90 -19.82 -1.31 2.48
C LEU A 90 -21.13 -1.25 3.28
N THR A 91 -22.28 -1.37 2.61
CA THR A 91 -23.61 -1.45 3.25
C THR A 91 -24.03 -2.89 3.55
N GLN A 92 -23.19 -3.85 3.17
CA GLN A 92 -23.33 -5.28 3.46
C GLN A 92 -22.06 -5.78 4.15
N ASP A 93 -22.19 -6.86 4.90
CA ASP A 93 -21.04 -7.55 5.49
C ASP A 93 -20.35 -8.40 4.43
N TRP A 94 -19.04 -8.25 4.32
CA TRP A 94 -18.14 -9.06 3.51
C TRP A 94 -17.40 -10.02 4.43
N PRO A 95 -17.70 -11.33 4.39
CA PRO A 95 -16.99 -12.32 5.15
C PRO A 95 -15.56 -12.49 4.61
N VAL A 96 -14.58 -12.31 5.49
CA VAL A 96 -13.14 -12.36 5.18
C VAL A 96 -12.52 -13.59 5.83
N VAL A 97 -11.71 -14.33 5.07
CA VAL A 97 -10.80 -15.34 5.63
C VAL A 97 -9.37 -14.80 5.66
N ILE A 98 -8.66 -14.99 6.76
CA ILE A 98 -7.24 -14.64 6.88
C ILE A 98 -6.43 -15.93 6.92
N VAL A 99 -5.51 -16.10 5.97
CA VAL A 99 -4.64 -17.27 5.87
C VAL A 99 -3.20 -16.87 6.24
N GLY A 100 -2.64 -17.57 7.21
CA GLY A 100 -1.35 -17.29 7.84
C GLY A 100 -1.52 -16.41 9.08
N ILE A 101 -1.59 -17.02 10.26
CA ILE A 101 -1.78 -16.37 11.57
C ILE A 101 -0.42 -16.26 12.30
N GLY A 102 0.58 -15.76 11.58
CA GLY A 102 1.80 -15.22 12.19
C GLY A 102 1.57 -13.82 12.80
N ASN A 103 2.65 -13.07 13.02
CA ASN A 103 2.56 -11.72 13.59
C ASN A 103 1.61 -10.79 12.82
N LEU A 104 1.72 -10.78 11.49
CA LEU A 104 0.88 -9.92 10.65
C LEU A 104 -0.57 -10.39 10.61
N GLY A 105 -0.83 -11.69 10.39
CA GLY A 105 -2.18 -12.24 10.37
C GLY A 105 -2.92 -12.02 11.69
N ALA A 106 -2.25 -12.22 12.82
CA ALA A 106 -2.81 -11.95 14.15
C ALA A 106 -3.11 -10.45 14.37
N ALA A 107 -2.24 -9.56 13.89
CA ALA A 107 -2.49 -8.12 13.95
C ALA A 107 -3.69 -7.69 13.09
N LEU A 108 -3.82 -8.25 11.88
CA LEU A 108 -4.95 -8.02 10.98
C LEU A 108 -6.26 -8.55 11.58
N ALA A 109 -6.25 -9.72 12.22
CA ALA A 109 -7.41 -10.30 12.89
C ALA A 109 -7.91 -9.44 14.07
N ASN A 110 -7.00 -8.81 14.82
CA ASN A 110 -7.33 -7.93 15.94
C ASN A 110 -7.66 -6.49 15.50
N TYR A 111 -7.58 -6.17 14.20
CA TYR A 111 -7.83 -4.82 13.73
C TYR A 111 -9.35 -4.53 13.66
N GLY A 112 -9.88 -3.90 14.71
CA GLY A 112 -11.30 -3.52 14.79
C GLY A 112 -11.80 -2.62 13.65
N GLY A 113 -10.90 -1.98 12.91
CA GLY A 113 -11.25 -1.16 11.75
C GLY A 113 -11.89 -1.95 10.59
N PHE A 114 -11.70 -3.27 10.51
CA PHE A 114 -12.37 -4.11 9.49
C PHE A 114 -13.88 -4.24 9.75
N ALA A 115 -14.26 -4.65 10.97
CA ALA A 115 -15.66 -4.82 11.33
C ALA A 115 -16.46 -3.51 11.17
N SER A 116 -15.89 -2.38 11.60
CA SER A 116 -16.51 -1.05 11.44
C SER A 116 -16.75 -0.62 9.98
N ARG A 117 -16.12 -1.30 9.02
CA ARG A 117 -16.19 -0.99 7.58
C ARG A 117 -16.91 -2.08 6.79
N GLY A 118 -17.65 -2.97 7.46
CA GLY A 118 -18.38 -4.06 6.81
C GLY A 118 -17.50 -5.25 6.41
N PHE A 119 -16.27 -5.36 6.92
CA PHE A 119 -15.41 -6.52 6.69
C PHE A 119 -15.40 -7.39 7.96
N ARG A 120 -16.19 -8.45 7.96
CA ARG A 120 -16.27 -9.37 9.09
C ARG A 120 -15.24 -10.48 8.91
N VAL A 121 -14.29 -10.58 9.83
CA VAL A 121 -13.38 -11.73 9.88
C VAL A 121 -14.19 -12.97 10.24
N ALA A 122 -14.37 -13.87 9.28
CA ALA A 122 -15.20 -15.06 9.42
C ALA A 122 -14.39 -16.28 9.87
N ALA A 123 -13.15 -16.39 9.42
CA ALA A 123 -12.27 -17.50 9.78
C ALA A 123 -10.79 -17.10 9.73
N LEU A 124 -10.01 -17.78 10.55
CA LEU A 124 -8.56 -17.67 10.64
C LEU A 124 -7.96 -19.04 10.31
N ILE A 125 -7.00 -19.08 9.39
CA ILE A 125 -6.44 -20.32 8.87
C ILE A 125 -4.93 -20.32 9.04
N ASP A 126 -4.38 -21.41 9.57
CA ASP A 126 -2.93 -21.63 9.60
C ASP A 126 -2.58 -23.07 9.22
N ALA A 127 -1.36 -23.27 8.73
CA ALA A 127 -0.82 -24.59 8.39
C ALA A 127 -0.03 -25.20 9.56
N ASP A 128 0.37 -24.40 10.55
CA ASP A 128 0.99 -24.91 11.78
C ASP A 128 -0.07 -25.62 12.63
N PRO A 129 0.03 -26.94 12.87
CA PRO A 129 -0.91 -27.67 13.70
C PRO A 129 -0.94 -27.15 15.14
N ALA A 130 0.14 -26.52 15.62
CA ALA A 130 0.18 -25.91 16.94
C ALA A 130 -0.69 -24.64 17.03
N MET A 131 -1.08 -24.04 15.90
CA MET A 131 -1.97 -22.89 15.86
C MET A 131 -3.44 -23.30 15.84
N ALA A 132 -3.78 -24.48 15.30
CA ALA A 132 -5.14 -24.98 15.26
C ALA A 132 -5.78 -25.00 16.66
N GLY A 133 -7.01 -24.48 16.76
CA GLY A 133 -7.78 -24.34 18.00
C GLY A 133 -7.39 -23.15 18.88
N LYS A 134 -6.26 -22.47 18.66
CA LYS A 134 -5.90 -21.28 19.45
C LYS A 134 -6.86 -20.12 19.13
N PRO A 135 -7.37 -19.40 20.15
CA PRO A 135 -8.19 -18.23 19.91
C PRO A 135 -7.31 -17.02 19.56
N VAL A 136 -7.63 -16.35 18.45
CA VAL A 136 -7.05 -15.07 18.05
C VAL A 136 -8.20 -14.11 17.75
N ALA A 137 -8.21 -12.94 18.39
CA ALA A 137 -9.33 -11.99 18.32
C ALA A 137 -10.71 -12.61 18.64
N GLY A 138 -10.73 -13.65 19.49
CA GLY A 138 -11.96 -14.39 19.83
C GLY A 138 -12.41 -15.42 18.79
N ILE A 139 -11.67 -15.63 17.69
CA ILE A 139 -11.94 -16.62 16.65
C ILE A 139 -10.92 -17.76 16.77
N ALA A 140 -11.39 -19.00 16.78
CA ALA A 140 -10.50 -20.16 16.76
C ALA A 140 -9.80 -20.28 15.40
N VAL A 141 -8.48 -20.45 15.43
CA VAL A 141 -7.70 -20.75 14.22
C VAL A 141 -8.01 -22.18 13.77
N GLN A 142 -8.28 -22.36 12.49
CA GLN A 142 -8.57 -23.65 11.87
C GLN A 142 -7.40 -24.08 10.99
N HIS A 143 -7.29 -25.39 10.73
CA HIS A 143 -6.19 -25.92 9.94
C HIS A 143 -6.42 -25.63 8.45
N THR A 144 -5.32 -25.46 7.70
CA THR A 144 -5.37 -25.19 6.27
C THR A 144 -6.09 -26.27 5.47
N ASP A 145 -6.15 -27.51 5.93
CA ASP A 145 -6.83 -28.60 5.23
C ASP A 145 -8.35 -28.42 5.16
N GLU A 146 -8.92 -27.62 6.06
CA GLU A 146 -10.36 -27.35 6.12
C GLU A 146 -10.78 -26.12 5.29
N LEU A 147 -9.82 -25.45 4.62
CA LEU A 147 -10.01 -24.15 3.95
C LEU A 147 -11.23 -24.12 3.02
N GLU A 148 -11.39 -25.11 2.14
CA GLU A 148 -12.48 -25.16 1.16
C GLU A 148 -13.85 -25.28 1.83
N SER A 149 -13.95 -26.11 2.88
CA SER A 149 -15.19 -26.26 3.66
C SER A 149 -15.54 -24.96 4.38
N ILE A 150 -14.56 -24.30 4.99
CA ILE A 150 -14.73 -23.05 5.71
C ILE A 150 -15.19 -21.93 4.78
N ILE A 151 -14.64 -21.86 3.57
CA ILE A 151 -15.03 -20.87 2.56
C ILE A 151 -16.51 -21.03 2.19
N SER A 152 -16.93 -22.26 1.93
CA SER A 152 -18.32 -22.59 1.59
C SER A 152 -19.28 -22.28 2.75
N ASP A 153 -18.96 -22.77 3.95
CA ASP A 153 -19.84 -22.67 5.12
C ASP A 153 -20.02 -21.22 5.61
N ASN A 154 -19.00 -20.39 5.44
CA ASN A 154 -19.03 -18.99 5.88
C ASN A 154 -19.38 -17.98 4.78
N GLY A 155 -19.56 -18.44 3.53
CA GLY A 155 -19.81 -17.56 2.39
C GLY A 155 -18.67 -16.55 2.17
N VAL A 156 -17.42 -17.00 2.30
CA VAL A 156 -16.25 -16.13 2.23
C VAL A 156 -16.20 -15.44 0.86
N SER A 157 -16.11 -14.10 0.91
CA SER A 157 -16.05 -13.26 -0.30
C SER A 157 -14.65 -12.74 -0.57
N ILE A 158 -13.84 -12.56 0.48
CA ILE A 158 -12.50 -11.98 0.37
C ILE A 158 -11.48 -12.86 1.11
N GLY A 159 -10.38 -13.17 0.44
CA GLY A 159 -9.23 -13.87 1.02
C GLY A 159 -8.09 -12.91 1.33
N VAL A 160 -7.57 -12.96 2.56
CA VAL A 160 -6.35 -12.24 2.95
C VAL A 160 -5.22 -13.25 3.09
N ILE A 161 -4.14 -13.05 2.33
CA ILE A 161 -2.95 -13.91 2.37
C ILE A 161 -1.85 -13.17 3.13
N ALA A 162 -1.53 -13.67 4.32
CA ALA A 162 -0.46 -13.20 5.20
C ALA A 162 0.57 -14.30 5.48
N THR A 163 0.74 -15.23 4.52
CA THR A 163 1.70 -16.34 4.59
C THR A 163 3.08 -15.95 4.07
N PRO A 164 4.13 -16.76 4.36
CA PRO A 164 5.42 -16.63 3.70
C PRO A 164 5.31 -16.77 2.17
N ALA A 165 6.24 -16.15 1.43
CA ALA A 165 6.22 -16.10 -0.04
C ALA A 165 6.09 -17.49 -0.71
N GLY A 166 6.77 -18.51 -0.18
CA GLY A 166 6.76 -19.86 -0.73
C GLY A 166 5.40 -20.56 -0.68
N ALA A 167 4.52 -20.17 0.25
CA ALA A 167 3.19 -20.77 0.42
C ALA A 167 2.07 -19.94 -0.23
N ALA A 168 2.33 -18.68 -0.55
CA ALA A 168 1.29 -17.73 -0.95
C ALA A 168 0.56 -18.11 -2.26
N GLN A 169 1.28 -18.62 -3.26
CA GLN A 169 0.69 -19.05 -4.53
C GLN A 169 -0.26 -20.24 -4.34
N GLN A 170 0.16 -21.25 -3.57
CA GLN A 170 -0.68 -22.43 -3.29
C GLN A 170 -1.96 -22.04 -2.54
N VAL A 171 -1.85 -21.14 -1.55
CA VAL A 171 -3.03 -20.61 -0.84
C VAL A 171 -3.96 -19.85 -1.78
N CYS A 172 -3.40 -19.01 -2.66
CA CYS A 172 -4.15 -18.27 -3.66
C CYS A 172 -4.94 -19.20 -4.58
N GLU A 173 -4.31 -20.24 -5.10
CA GLU A 173 -4.95 -21.23 -5.98
C GLU A 173 -6.12 -21.94 -5.29
N ARG A 174 -5.95 -22.31 -4.01
CA ARG A 174 -7.02 -22.93 -3.21
C ARG A 174 -8.18 -21.98 -2.94
N LEU A 175 -7.90 -20.72 -2.62
CA LEU A 175 -8.94 -19.68 -2.46
C LEU A 175 -9.75 -19.52 -3.75
N VAL A 176 -9.07 -19.43 -4.90
CA VAL A 176 -9.71 -19.29 -6.21
C VAL A 176 -10.52 -20.54 -6.58
N ALA A 177 -9.97 -21.73 -6.33
CA ALA A 177 -10.67 -23.00 -6.59
C ALA A 177 -11.95 -23.14 -5.73
N ALA A 178 -11.95 -22.58 -4.53
CA ALA A 178 -13.12 -22.52 -3.65
C ALA A 178 -14.10 -21.38 -4.02
N GLY A 179 -13.80 -20.58 -5.05
CA GLY A 179 -14.68 -19.54 -5.59
C GLY A 179 -14.43 -18.13 -5.08
N VAL A 180 -13.36 -17.89 -4.31
CA VAL A 180 -12.99 -16.54 -3.85
C VAL A 180 -12.32 -15.77 -5.01
N THR A 181 -12.93 -14.67 -5.43
CA THR A 181 -12.46 -13.86 -6.56
C THR A 181 -11.76 -12.56 -6.15
N SER A 182 -11.76 -12.21 -4.86
CA SER A 182 -11.11 -11.00 -4.35
C SER A 182 -10.07 -11.34 -3.29
N ILE A 183 -8.80 -11.02 -3.57
CA ILE A 183 -7.66 -11.41 -2.73
C ILE A 183 -6.83 -10.20 -2.34
N LEU A 184 -6.59 -10.04 -1.05
CA LEU A 184 -5.64 -9.07 -0.49
C LEU A 184 -4.34 -9.79 -0.13
N ASN A 185 -3.27 -9.49 -0.85
CA ASN A 185 -1.99 -10.17 -0.71
C ASN A 185 -0.96 -9.32 0.04
N PHE A 186 -0.54 -9.79 1.23
CA PHE A 186 0.57 -9.23 1.99
C PHE A 186 1.87 -10.03 1.84
N ALA A 187 1.83 -11.20 1.18
CA ALA A 187 3.04 -11.97 0.96
C ALA A 187 3.97 -11.20 0.00
N PRO A 188 5.31 -11.23 0.22
CA PRO A 188 6.27 -10.50 -0.60
C PRO A 188 6.55 -11.22 -1.92
N THR A 189 5.49 -11.55 -2.66
CA THR A 189 5.53 -12.21 -3.97
C THR A 189 4.38 -11.72 -4.85
N VAL A 190 4.55 -11.86 -6.16
CA VAL A 190 3.49 -11.61 -7.14
C VAL A 190 2.75 -12.92 -7.37
N LEU A 191 1.43 -12.89 -7.23
CA LEU A 191 0.57 -14.06 -7.43
C LEU A 191 0.15 -14.16 -8.89
N SER A 192 0.10 -15.38 -9.41
CA SER A 192 -0.49 -15.68 -10.71
C SER A 192 -1.94 -16.12 -10.51
N VAL A 193 -2.88 -15.41 -11.14
CA VAL A 193 -4.32 -15.66 -11.01
C VAL A 193 -5.00 -15.70 -12.38
N PRO A 194 -6.10 -16.46 -12.53
CA PRO A 194 -6.89 -16.46 -13.76
C PRO A 194 -7.66 -15.15 -13.96
N ASP A 195 -8.15 -14.93 -15.18
CA ASP A 195 -9.01 -13.80 -15.51
C ASP A 195 -10.27 -13.79 -14.61
N GLY A 196 -10.64 -12.60 -14.12
CA GLY A 196 -11.79 -12.41 -13.23
C GLY A 196 -11.49 -12.54 -11.74
N VAL A 197 -10.23 -12.77 -11.36
CA VAL A 197 -9.76 -12.69 -9.97
C VAL A 197 -9.00 -11.40 -9.76
N ASP A 198 -9.47 -10.59 -8.80
CA ASP A 198 -8.84 -9.34 -8.41
C ASP A 198 -7.86 -9.58 -7.26
N VAL A 199 -6.58 -9.27 -7.49
CA VAL A 199 -5.53 -9.33 -6.46
C VAL A 199 -5.03 -7.93 -6.15
N ARG A 200 -5.18 -7.51 -4.89
CA ARG A 200 -4.59 -6.27 -4.39
C ARG A 200 -3.36 -6.59 -3.54
N LYS A 201 -2.18 -6.20 -4.02
CA LYS A 201 -0.92 -6.32 -3.26
C LYS A 201 -0.79 -5.17 -2.26
N VAL A 202 -0.36 -5.48 -1.04
CA VAL A 202 0.08 -4.49 -0.04
C VAL A 202 1.52 -4.78 0.32
N ASP A 203 2.40 -3.81 0.08
CA ASP A 203 3.82 -3.92 0.37
C ASP A 203 4.28 -2.69 1.17
N LEU A 204 4.28 -2.82 2.50
CA LEU A 204 4.65 -1.73 3.39
C LEU A 204 6.12 -1.30 3.22
N SER A 205 6.98 -2.20 2.72
CA SER A 205 8.40 -1.90 2.50
C SER A 205 8.58 -0.95 1.34
N ILE A 206 7.80 -1.12 0.26
CA ILE A 206 7.83 -0.21 -0.90
C ILE A 206 7.39 1.20 -0.48
N GLU A 207 6.36 1.32 0.35
CA GLU A 207 5.90 2.62 0.86
C GLU A 207 6.99 3.33 1.67
N LEU A 208 7.71 2.61 2.53
CA LEU A 208 8.85 3.16 3.28
C LEU A 208 10.02 3.56 2.36
N GLN A 209 10.30 2.81 1.30
CA GLN A 209 11.33 3.17 0.32
C GLN A 209 10.99 4.47 -0.42
N ILE A 210 9.72 4.68 -0.76
CA ILE A 210 9.24 5.92 -1.37
C ILE A 210 9.44 7.10 -0.40
N LEU A 211 9.12 6.91 0.89
CA LEU A 211 9.36 7.93 1.90
C LEU A 211 10.85 8.24 2.08
N ALA A 212 11.71 7.21 2.09
CA ALA A 212 13.16 7.38 2.19
C ALA A 212 13.72 8.20 1.01
N PHE A 213 13.21 7.98 -0.22
CA PHE A 213 13.58 8.79 -1.38
C PHE A 213 13.20 10.28 -1.20
N HIS A 214 12.02 10.56 -0.68
CA HIS A 214 11.60 11.95 -0.41
C HIS A 214 12.45 12.61 0.68
N GLU A 215 12.76 11.89 1.76
CA GLU A 215 13.60 12.42 2.85
C GLU A 215 15.03 12.71 2.35
N GLN A 216 15.60 11.85 1.52
CA GLN A 216 16.91 12.10 0.90
C GLN A 216 16.90 13.36 0.01
N ARG A 217 15.81 13.59 -0.73
CA ARG A 217 15.68 14.78 -1.58
C ARG A 217 15.55 16.06 -0.77
N LYS A 218 14.75 16.07 0.29
CA LYS A 218 14.62 17.23 1.18
C LYS A 218 15.97 17.60 1.78
N ALA A 219 16.71 16.61 2.30
CA ALA A 219 18.05 16.82 2.85
C ALA A 219 19.05 17.37 1.80
N GLY A 220 18.96 16.90 0.55
CA GLY A 220 19.78 17.41 -0.55
C GLY A 220 19.42 18.84 -0.99
N GLU A 221 18.12 19.17 -0.97
CA GLU A 221 17.62 20.53 -1.27
C GLU A 221 17.99 21.52 -0.16
N GLU A 222 17.94 21.11 1.11
CA GLU A 222 18.41 21.87 2.27
C GLU A 222 19.93 22.12 2.20
N ALA A 223 20.73 21.08 1.91
CA ALA A 223 22.18 21.23 1.75
C ALA A 223 22.57 22.15 0.57
N ALA A 224 21.80 22.13 -0.52
CA ALA A 224 22.01 23.03 -1.66
C ALA A 224 21.61 24.48 -1.34
N GLN A 225 20.56 24.68 -0.53
CA GLN A 225 20.15 26.00 -0.05
C GLN A 225 21.18 26.58 0.93
N ASP A 226 21.68 25.79 1.87
CA ASP A 226 22.74 26.19 2.81
C ASP A 226 24.04 26.55 2.07
N ALA A 227 24.43 25.78 1.05
CA ALA A 227 25.60 26.09 0.22
C ALA A 227 25.42 27.37 -0.60
N ALA A 228 24.23 27.62 -1.13
CA ALA A 228 23.91 28.86 -1.86
C ALA A 228 23.92 30.09 -0.94
N GLN A 229 23.48 29.93 0.30
CA GLN A 229 23.44 31.00 1.30
C GLN A 229 24.83 31.30 1.88
N ALA A 230 25.67 30.28 2.06
CA ALA A 230 27.09 30.44 2.41
C ALA A 230 27.91 31.11 1.30
N GLY A 231 27.62 30.80 0.02
CA GLY A 231 28.27 31.43 -1.13
C GLY A 231 27.95 32.92 -1.33
N ALA A 232 26.82 33.38 -0.80
CA ALA A 232 26.41 34.79 -0.86
C ALA A 232 27.07 35.69 0.21
N THR A 233 27.86 35.11 1.12
CA THR A 233 28.45 35.82 2.28
C THR A 233 29.97 36.05 2.14
N ALA A 234 30.52 35.94 0.93
CA ALA A 234 31.92 36.32 0.69
C ALA A 234 32.06 37.85 0.64
N PRO A 235 32.91 38.48 1.47
CA PRO A 235 33.11 39.93 1.42
C PRO A 235 33.79 40.32 0.11
N ALA A 236 33.24 41.34 -0.56
CA ALA A 236 33.78 41.91 -1.78
C ALA A 236 35.28 42.25 -1.60
N PRO A 237 36.16 41.91 -2.56
CA PRO A 237 37.58 42.22 -2.43
C PRO A 237 37.76 43.74 -2.39
N ALA A 238 38.44 44.22 -1.34
CA ALA A 238 38.81 45.62 -1.17
C ALA A 238 39.65 46.09 -2.38
N ARG A 239 39.24 47.23 -2.95
CA ARG A 239 39.92 47.89 -4.07
C ARG A 239 41.35 48.25 -3.67
N ALA A 240 42.34 47.51 -4.18
CA ALA A 240 43.74 47.94 -4.19
C ALA A 240 44.02 48.78 -5.44
N SER A 241 44.56 49.99 -5.23
CA SER A 241 44.92 50.94 -6.27
C SER A 241 45.96 50.41 -7.25
N ARG A 242 45.80 50.83 -8.51
CA ARG A 242 46.70 50.64 -9.67
C ARG A 242 48.16 50.97 -9.37
N VAL A 243 49.05 50.08 -9.84
CA VAL A 243 50.34 50.44 -10.47
C VAL A 243 50.54 49.49 -11.68
N LEU A 244 50.62 50.05 -12.90
CA LEU A 244 51.19 49.46 -14.12
C LEU A 244 52.73 49.62 -14.07
N PRO A 245 53.59 48.90 -14.85
CA PRO A 245 53.40 48.41 -16.23
C PRO A 245 53.99 46.98 -16.42
N ASP A 246 54.27 46.34 -17.58
CA ASP A 246 54.32 46.66 -19.01
C ASP A 246 54.23 45.33 -19.82
N ALA A 247 53.84 45.46 -21.09
CA ALA A 247 54.19 44.68 -22.29
C ALA A 247 54.21 43.11 -22.34
N ALA A 248 53.39 42.63 -23.29
CA ALA A 248 53.73 41.74 -24.41
C ALA A 248 53.36 40.24 -24.39
N ALA A 249 52.68 39.88 -25.49
CA ALA A 249 52.75 38.63 -26.27
C ALA A 249 51.93 37.40 -25.83
N THR A 250 50.78 37.24 -26.48
CA THR A 250 50.24 35.97 -27.02
C THR A 250 51.13 35.49 -28.21
N PRO A 251 50.97 34.28 -28.80
CA PRO A 251 49.98 33.24 -28.52
C PRO A 251 50.48 31.78 -28.60
N ALA A 252 49.52 30.87 -28.39
CA ALA A 252 49.23 29.74 -29.28
C ALA A 252 49.57 28.30 -28.84
N THR A 253 48.58 27.47 -29.17
CA THR A 253 48.64 26.09 -29.68
C THR A 253 48.74 24.91 -28.72
N ALA A 254 47.59 24.21 -28.67
CA ALA A 254 47.39 22.83 -29.14
C ALA A 254 48.16 21.69 -28.47
N GLY A 255 47.42 20.69 -28.02
CA GLY A 255 47.99 19.40 -27.63
C GLY A 255 46.94 18.43 -27.12
N ALA A 256 46.29 17.74 -28.05
CA ALA A 256 45.53 16.53 -27.78
C ALA A 256 46.41 15.44 -27.13
N ALA A 257 45.78 14.52 -26.40
CA ALA A 257 45.97 13.06 -26.53
C ALA A 257 45.57 12.30 -25.26
N THR A 258 44.52 11.49 -25.40
CA THR A 258 44.46 10.05 -25.11
C THR A 258 45.38 9.44 -24.04
N GLY A 259 44.77 8.67 -23.14
CA GLY A 259 45.46 7.65 -22.35
C GLY A 259 44.49 6.81 -21.55
N ALA A 260 44.10 5.66 -22.11
CA ALA A 260 43.40 4.58 -21.42
C ALA A 260 44.25 4.01 -20.27
N ALA A 261 43.62 3.39 -19.27
CA ALA A 261 43.87 1.98 -18.90
C ALA A 261 43.28 1.59 -17.52
N THR A 262 42.66 0.41 -17.52
CA THR A 262 42.81 -0.69 -16.54
C THR A 262 42.25 -0.58 -15.11
N ALA A 263 41.18 -1.38 -14.88
CA ALA A 263 40.96 -2.22 -13.68
C ALA A 263 42.10 -3.28 -13.53
N PRO A 264 42.15 -4.24 -12.56
CA PRO A 264 41.12 -4.72 -11.61
C PRO A 264 41.67 -5.17 -10.21
N VAL A 265 40.82 -5.86 -9.41
CA VAL A 265 41.08 -7.14 -8.68
C VAL A 265 40.72 -7.20 -7.17
N ALA A 266 40.01 -8.30 -6.85
CA ALA A 266 40.02 -9.19 -5.66
C ALA A 266 39.11 -8.97 -4.43
N SER A 267 38.03 -9.78 -4.39
CA SER A 267 37.87 -11.07 -3.67
C SER A 267 38.05 -11.22 -2.14
N ALA A 268 36.99 -11.81 -1.57
CA ALA A 268 36.91 -12.93 -0.61
C ALA A 268 37.24 -12.71 0.88
N ASP A 269 36.34 -13.14 1.78
CA ASP A 269 36.55 -14.42 2.51
C ASP A 269 35.30 -14.94 3.24
N VAL A 270 35.31 -16.26 3.46
CA VAL A 270 34.30 -17.16 4.03
C VAL A 270 34.54 -17.40 5.54
N ARG A 271 33.51 -17.77 6.31
CA ARG A 271 33.65 -18.76 7.40
C ARG A 271 32.32 -19.32 7.93
N ASP A 272 32.22 -20.65 7.85
CA ASP A 272 31.29 -21.57 8.52
C ASP A 272 31.50 -21.60 10.05
N ASN A 273 30.46 -21.98 10.80
CA ASN A 273 30.62 -22.90 11.94
C ASN A 273 29.34 -23.71 12.24
N GLN A 274 29.52 -24.99 12.54
CA GLN A 274 28.52 -26.04 12.78
C GLN A 274 28.38 -26.34 14.30
N GLY A 275 27.31 -27.04 14.73
CA GLY A 275 26.83 -27.30 16.13
C GLY A 275 27.71 -28.22 17.03
N PRO A 276 27.19 -29.00 18.03
CA PRO A 276 25.85 -29.63 18.13
C PRO A 276 25.23 -29.80 19.58
N ASP A 277 24.08 -30.51 19.62
CA ASP A 277 23.48 -31.40 20.67
C ASP A 277 23.02 -30.92 22.07
N GLY A 278 21.83 -31.41 22.47
CA GLY A 278 21.36 -31.44 23.86
C GLY A 278 19.89 -31.84 24.05
N ASP A 279 19.67 -33.11 24.40
CA ASP A 279 18.43 -33.85 24.67
C ASP A 279 17.51 -33.29 25.80
N VAL A 280 16.22 -33.63 25.68
CA VAL A 280 15.12 -33.57 26.69
C VAL A 280 15.23 -34.77 27.68
N PRO A 281 14.57 -34.85 28.88
CA PRO A 281 13.09 -34.83 29.01
C PRO A 281 12.45 -34.37 30.36
N ALA A 282 11.12 -34.15 30.28
CA ALA A 282 9.99 -34.39 31.23
C ALA A 282 10.16 -34.32 32.77
N VAL A 283 9.17 -33.72 33.45
CA VAL A 283 8.35 -34.28 34.57
C VAL A 283 7.42 -33.20 35.18
N MET A 284 6.10 -33.43 35.13
CA MET A 284 5.03 -32.90 36.01
C MET A 284 4.81 -33.88 37.20
N PRO A 285 3.83 -33.73 38.13
CA PRO A 285 3.05 -32.57 38.60
C PRO A 285 3.01 -32.45 40.15
N ALA A 286 2.35 -31.41 40.66
CA ALA A 286 1.34 -31.47 41.73
C ALA A 286 0.39 -30.27 41.60
#